data_AF-A0A2N0VXG3-F1
#
_entry.id   AF-A0A2N0VXG3-F1
#
_cell.length_a   1.000
_cell.length_b   1.000
_cell.length_c   1.000
_cell.angle_alpha   90.00
_cell.angle_beta   90.00
_cell.angle_gamma   90.00
#
_symmetry.space_group_name_H-M   'P 1'
#
loop_
_entity.id
_entity.type
_entity.pdbx_description
1 polymer ?
#
loop_
_entity_poly.entity_id
_entity_poly.type
_entity_poly.pdbx_seq_one_letter_code
_entity_poly.pdbx_strand_id
1 'polypeptide(L)'
;MTEDDIAAFRERMETVVYSLKIAPQVAENQVIDRVALSFRKLLNFFAENTEMTQQILLSPPHARETQSLLSALIAGNLAFSQQNALFRDDISATLMGQCFTGIIVQLACEPGDPALRHQNSQACAKLFCEGIWSGKL
;
A
#
# COMPACT_ATOMS: atom_id res chain seq x y z
N MET A 1 -3.59 -21.02 13.68
CA MET A 1 -3.91 -19.58 13.63
C MET A 1 -5.30 -19.39 14.18
N THR A 2 -5.45 -18.54 15.19
CA THR A 2 -6.75 -18.24 15.84
C THR A 2 -7.45 -17.06 15.15
N GLU A 3 -8.74 -16.87 15.40
CA GLU A 3 -9.46 -15.67 14.93
C GLU A 3 -8.85 -14.38 15.51
N ASP A 4 -8.37 -14.44 16.76
CA ASP A 4 -7.69 -13.33 17.43
C ASP A 4 -6.36 -12.96 16.73
N ASP A 5 -5.58 -13.93 16.27
CA ASP A 5 -4.35 -13.68 15.50
C ASP A 5 -4.64 -12.97 14.17
N ILE A 6 -5.73 -13.36 13.50
CA ILE A 6 -6.16 -12.76 12.23
C ILE A 6 -6.61 -11.32 12.45
N ALA A 7 -7.42 -11.08 13.48
CA ALA A 7 -7.88 -9.76 13.86
C ALA A 7 -6.69 -8.84 14.21
N ALA A 8 -5.76 -9.32 15.05
CA ALA A 8 -4.58 -8.56 15.44
C ALA A 8 -3.66 -8.22 14.25
N PHE A 9 -3.48 -9.14 13.31
CA PHE A 9 -2.72 -8.86 12.08
C PHE A 9 -3.39 -7.76 11.24
N ARG A 10 -4.72 -7.84 11.05
CA ARG A 10 -5.49 -6.86 10.28
C ARG A 10 -5.49 -5.49 10.95
N GLU A 11 -5.63 -5.41 12.27
CA GLU A 11 -5.56 -4.16 13.04
C GLU A 11 -4.17 -3.49 12.93
N ARG A 12 -3.10 -4.27 13.01
CA ARG A 12 -1.74 -3.76 12.81
C ARG A 12 -1.52 -3.28 11.37
N MET A 13 -2.02 -4.03 10.39
CA MET A 13 -1.99 -3.62 8.98
C MET A 13 -2.75 -2.30 8.76
N GLU A 14 -3.95 -2.17 9.33
CA GLU A 14 -4.74 -0.93 9.32
C GLU A 14 -3.95 0.24 9.90
N THR A 15 -3.34 0.05 11.08
CA THR A 15 -2.50 1.07 11.72
C THR A 15 -1.35 1.51 10.81
N VAL A 16 -0.68 0.56 10.15
CA VAL A 16 0.37 0.89 9.17
C VAL A 16 -0.22 1.72 8.04
N VAL A 17 -1.32 1.29 7.41
CA VAL A 17 -1.95 2.00 6.28
C VAL A 17 -2.40 3.40 6.67
N TYR A 18 -3.02 3.61 7.83
CA TYR A 18 -3.42 4.94 8.27
C TYR A 18 -2.22 5.87 8.48
N SER A 19 -1.06 5.35 8.88
CA SER A 19 0.18 6.13 9.00
C SER A 19 0.77 6.60 7.65
N LEU A 20 0.24 6.10 6.52
CA LEU A 20 0.70 6.39 5.15
C LEU A 20 -0.07 7.51 4.46
N LYS A 21 -1.07 8.07 5.13
CA LYS A 21 -1.84 9.19 4.60
C LYS A 21 -0.91 10.37 4.28
N ILE A 22 -0.90 10.79 3.01
CA ILE A 22 -0.06 11.88 2.55
C ILE A 22 -0.72 13.20 2.96
N ALA A 23 0.07 14.10 3.55
CA ALA A 23 -0.43 15.41 3.95
C ALA A 23 -0.77 16.26 2.71
N PRO A 24 -1.88 17.02 2.70
CA PRO A 24 -2.27 17.87 1.58
C PRO A 24 -1.18 18.84 1.10
N GLN A 25 -0.40 19.37 2.04
CA GLN A 25 0.65 20.35 1.82
C GLN A 25 2.02 19.74 1.53
N VAL A 26 2.07 18.46 1.12
CA VAL A 26 3.33 17.85 0.69
C VAL A 26 3.88 18.62 -0.51
N ALA A 27 5.18 18.90 -0.52
CA ALA A 27 5.80 19.50 -1.70
C ALA A 27 5.70 18.53 -2.88
N GLU A 28 5.42 19.04 -4.09
CA GLU A 28 5.25 18.21 -5.30
C GLU A 28 6.44 17.27 -5.52
N ASN A 29 7.66 17.78 -5.36
CA ASN A 29 8.88 17.00 -5.50
C ASN A 29 9.07 15.88 -4.44
N GLN A 30 8.22 15.82 -3.41
CA GLN A 30 8.23 14.80 -2.37
C GLN A 30 7.12 13.75 -2.53
N VAL A 31 6.19 13.92 -3.46
CA VAL A 31 5.03 13.03 -3.62
C VAL A 31 5.48 11.59 -3.90
N ILE A 32 6.38 11.41 -4.87
CA ILE A 32 6.94 10.10 -5.22
C ILE A 32 7.64 9.48 -4.01
N ASP A 33 8.41 10.26 -3.24
CA ASP A 33 9.10 9.76 -2.04
C ASP A 33 8.12 9.30 -0.96
N ARG A 34 6.98 9.99 -0.81
CA ARG A 34 5.93 9.57 0.12
C ARG A 34 5.24 8.29 -0.33
N VAL A 35 4.97 8.14 -1.63
CA VAL A 35 4.41 6.90 -2.18
C VAL A 35 5.42 5.74 -2.05
N ALA A 36 6.71 5.99 -2.29
CA ALA A 36 7.77 5.00 -2.07
C ALA A 36 7.86 4.58 -0.61
N LEU A 37 7.72 5.54 0.32
CA LEU A 37 7.65 5.22 1.74
C LEU A 37 6.44 4.33 2.07
N SER A 38 5.30 4.56 1.43
CA SER A 38 4.09 3.72 1.58
C SER A 38 4.33 2.29 1.16
N PHE A 39 4.88 2.07 -0.04
CA PHE A 39 5.28 0.72 -0.47
C PHE A 39 6.26 0.09 0.52
N ARG A 40 7.32 0.81 0.90
CA ARG A 40 8.36 0.26 1.77
C ARG A 40 7.85 -0.14 3.14
N LYS A 41 7.02 0.68 3.77
CA LYS A 41 6.47 0.40 5.10
C LYS A 41 5.59 -0.85 5.09
N LEU A 42 4.75 -1.02 4.07
CA LEU A 42 3.91 -2.21 3.93
C LEU A 42 4.75 -3.46 3.64
N LEU A 43 5.71 -3.39 2.70
CA LEU A 43 6.60 -4.51 2.40
C LEU A 43 7.45 -4.91 3.61
N ASN A 44 7.91 -3.95 4.41
CA ASN A 44 8.60 -4.24 5.67
C ASN A 44 7.66 -4.91 6.68
N PHE A 45 6.44 -4.39 6.86
CA PHE A 45 5.45 -5.03 7.73
C PHE A 45 5.20 -6.49 7.33
N PHE A 46 5.04 -6.78 6.04
CA PHE A 46 4.84 -8.16 5.57
C PHE A 46 6.08 -9.04 5.82
N ALA A 47 7.28 -8.52 5.54
CA ALA A 47 8.53 -9.25 5.75
C ALA A 47 8.86 -9.49 7.24
N GLU A 48 8.41 -8.60 8.13
CA GLU A 48 8.55 -8.75 9.59
C GLU A 48 7.55 -9.78 10.15
N ASN A 49 6.48 -10.08 9.42
CA ASN A 49 5.40 -10.97 9.83
C ASN A 49 5.20 -12.08 8.78
N THR A 50 6.28 -12.69 8.29
CA THR A 50 6.28 -13.60 7.11
C THR A 50 5.25 -14.73 7.21
N GLU A 51 5.20 -15.43 8.34
CA GLU A 51 4.26 -16.55 8.51
C GLU A 51 2.80 -16.09 8.45
N MET A 52 2.47 -15.02 9.19
CA MET A 52 1.13 -14.42 9.18
C MET A 52 0.78 -13.86 7.81
N THR A 53 1.73 -13.21 7.12
CA THR A 53 1.53 -12.73 5.74
C THR A 53 1.18 -13.89 4.82
N GLN A 54 1.91 -15.00 4.89
CA GLN A 54 1.64 -16.17 4.07
C GLN A 54 0.23 -16.72 4.33
N GLN A 55 -0.18 -16.85 5.59
CA GLN A 55 -1.44 -17.48 5.96
C GLN A 55 -2.66 -16.55 5.82
N ILE A 56 -2.50 -15.24 6.05
CA ILE A 56 -3.62 -14.28 6.16
C ILE A 56 -3.77 -13.42 4.91
N LEU A 57 -2.65 -12.99 4.31
CA LEU A 57 -2.65 -12.12 3.13
C LEU A 57 -2.58 -12.93 1.82
N LEU A 58 -1.77 -13.99 1.77
CA LEU A 58 -1.42 -14.65 0.51
C LEU A 58 -2.19 -15.95 0.25
N SER A 59 -2.61 -16.66 1.30
CA SER A 59 -3.26 -17.97 1.17
C SER A 59 -4.74 -17.96 1.55
N PRO A 60 -5.58 -18.78 0.88
CA PRO A 60 -6.94 -19.07 1.36
C PRO A 60 -6.94 -19.68 2.78
N PRO A 61 -8.03 -19.49 3.56
CA PRO A 61 -9.28 -18.85 3.16
C PRO A 61 -9.29 -17.31 3.34
N HIS A 62 -8.33 -16.74 4.05
CA HIS A 62 -8.39 -15.35 4.51
C HIS A 62 -7.86 -14.32 3.50
N ALA A 63 -7.01 -14.74 2.55
CA ALA A 63 -6.36 -13.85 1.60
C ALA A 63 -7.31 -12.87 0.91
N ARG A 64 -8.43 -13.36 0.38
CA ARG A 64 -9.38 -12.52 -0.37
C ARG A 64 -9.93 -11.39 0.49
N GLU A 65 -10.35 -11.70 1.71
CA GLU A 65 -10.92 -10.72 2.62
C GLU A 65 -9.86 -9.72 3.08
N THR A 66 -8.67 -10.20 3.45
CA THR A 66 -7.56 -9.34 3.90
C THR A 66 -7.07 -8.40 2.80
N GLN A 67 -6.94 -8.89 1.56
CA GLN A 67 -6.55 -8.06 0.41
C GLN A 67 -7.65 -7.05 0.04
N SER A 68 -8.92 -7.42 0.21
CA SER A 68 -10.05 -6.51 -0.01
C SER A 68 -10.08 -5.39 1.03
N LEU A 69 -9.81 -5.72 2.30
CA LEU A 69 -9.62 -4.75 3.38
C LEU A 69 -8.46 -3.80 3.08
N LEU A 70 -7.28 -4.34 2.74
CA LEU A 70 -6.12 -3.53 2.36
C LEU A 70 -6.43 -2.57 1.20
N SER A 71 -7.11 -3.06 0.17
CA SER A 71 -7.52 -2.25 -0.98
C SER A 71 -8.43 -1.09 -0.57
N ALA A 72 -9.40 -1.35 0.32
CA ALA A 72 -10.33 -0.33 0.81
C ALA A 72 -9.62 0.75 1.65
N LEU A 73 -8.68 0.35 2.52
CA LEU A 73 -7.91 1.28 3.34
C LEU A 73 -7.02 2.19 2.47
N ILE A 74 -6.33 1.61 1.48
CA ILE A 74 -5.51 2.38 0.54
C ILE A 74 -6.37 3.32 -0.28
N ALA A 75 -7.52 2.85 -0.79
CA ALA A 75 -8.47 3.70 -1.49
C ALA A 75 -8.93 4.89 -0.64
N GLY A 76 -9.15 4.71 0.68
CA GLY A 76 -9.46 5.80 1.60
C GLY A 76 -8.37 6.89 1.66
N ASN A 77 -7.09 6.48 1.73
CA ASN A 77 -5.97 7.42 1.70
C ASN A 77 -5.83 8.14 0.35
N LEU A 78 -6.09 7.44 -0.76
CA LEU A 78 -6.04 8.01 -2.10
C LEU A 78 -7.19 8.98 -2.36
N ALA A 79 -8.41 8.65 -1.92
CA ALA A 79 -9.57 9.54 -2.01
C ALA A 79 -9.33 10.84 -1.23
N PHE A 80 -8.74 10.74 -0.04
CA PHE A 80 -8.31 11.94 0.70
C PHE A 80 -7.30 12.76 -0.11
N SER A 81 -6.35 12.12 -0.77
CA SER A 81 -5.35 12.82 -1.60
C SER A 81 -5.97 13.49 -2.83
N GLN A 82 -6.97 12.86 -3.46
CA GLN A 82 -7.76 13.44 -4.56
C GLN A 82 -8.55 14.68 -4.12
N GLN A 83 -9.20 14.62 -2.94
CA GLN A 83 -9.91 15.78 -2.37
C GLN A 83 -9.02 17.00 -2.15
N ASN A 84 -7.71 16.78 -2.04
CA ASN A 84 -6.69 17.83 -1.89
C ASN A 84 -5.93 18.10 -3.21
N ALA A 85 -6.48 17.67 -4.35
CA ALA A 85 -5.93 17.84 -5.70
C ALA A 85 -4.52 17.25 -5.92
N LEU A 86 -4.06 16.36 -5.03
CA LEU A 86 -2.72 15.75 -5.13
C LEU A 86 -2.64 14.70 -6.23
N PHE A 87 -3.70 13.90 -6.38
CA PHE A 87 -3.84 12.89 -7.43
C PHE A 87 -5.02 13.24 -8.32
N ARG A 88 -4.95 12.78 -9.57
CA ARG A 88 -6.02 12.94 -10.56
C ARG A 88 -7.32 12.33 -10.04
N ASP A 89 -8.46 12.92 -10.36
CA ASP A 89 -9.78 12.51 -9.87
C ASP A 89 -10.64 11.80 -10.94
N ASP A 90 -10.16 11.73 -12.18
CA ASP A 90 -10.81 11.00 -13.28
C ASP A 90 -10.64 9.48 -13.17
N ILE A 91 -9.70 9.00 -12.34
CA ILE A 91 -9.57 7.59 -11.95
C ILE A 91 -10.11 7.42 -10.54
N SER A 92 -11.06 6.50 -10.33
CA SER A 92 -11.61 6.26 -8.98
C SER A 92 -10.52 5.80 -7.99
N ALA A 93 -10.54 6.34 -6.77
CA ALA A 93 -9.66 5.91 -5.68
C ALA A 93 -9.76 4.39 -5.40
N THR A 94 -10.94 3.80 -5.58
CA THR A 94 -11.16 2.35 -5.42
C THR A 94 -10.30 1.55 -6.39
N LEU A 95 -10.31 1.91 -7.68
CA LEU A 95 -9.50 1.23 -8.69
C LEU A 95 -8.01 1.42 -8.42
N MET A 96 -7.58 2.64 -8.07
CA MET A 96 -6.18 2.90 -7.72
C MET A 96 -5.74 2.10 -6.49
N GLY A 97 -6.61 1.96 -5.47
CA GLY A 97 -6.35 1.15 -4.28
C GLY A 97 -6.20 -0.35 -4.60
N GLN A 98 -7.01 -0.87 -5.52
CA GLN A 98 -6.87 -2.25 -6.02
C GLN A 98 -5.55 -2.45 -6.76
N CYS A 99 -5.17 -1.52 -7.66
CA CYS A 99 -3.90 -1.58 -8.39
C CYS A 99 -2.70 -1.53 -7.44
N PHE A 100 -2.70 -0.60 -6.48
CA PHE A 100 -1.65 -0.50 -5.46
C PHE A 100 -1.52 -1.80 -4.66
N THR A 101 -2.66 -2.36 -4.24
CA THR A 101 -2.71 -3.61 -3.48
C THR A 101 -2.18 -4.78 -4.30
N GLY A 102 -2.53 -4.89 -5.59
CA GLY A 102 -2.01 -5.94 -6.47
C GLY A 102 -0.49 -5.92 -6.57
N ILE A 103 0.11 -4.75 -6.74
CA ILE A 103 1.58 -4.57 -6.77
C ILE A 103 2.19 -5.04 -5.44
N ILE A 104 1.64 -4.57 -4.32
CA ILE A 104 2.10 -4.91 -2.97
C ILE A 104 2.04 -6.42 -2.73
N VAL A 105 0.91 -7.05 -3.04
CA VAL A 105 0.68 -8.48 -2.80
C VAL A 105 1.65 -9.31 -3.64
N GLN A 106 1.87 -8.94 -4.90
CA GLN A 106 2.83 -9.62 -5.75
C GLN A 106 4.26 -9.55 -5.18
N LEU A 107 4.66 -8.40 -4.63
CA LEU A 107 5.97 -8.24 -4.01
C LEU A 107 6.07 -8.90 -2.63
N ALA A 108 4.95 -9.07 -1.92
CA ALA A 108 4.93 -9.76 -0.63
C ALA A 108 5.14 -11.28 -0.78
N CYS A 109 4.87 -11.87 -1.95
CA CYS A 109 5.18 -13.27 -2.26
C CYS A 109 6.69 -13.58 -2.18
N GLU A 110 7.54 -12.59 -2.47
CA GLU A 110 9.00 -12.69 -2.40
C GLU A 110 9.54 -11.54 -1.53
N PRO A 111 9.55 -11.68 -0.19
CA PRO A 111 9.79 -10.57 0.73
C PRO A 111 11.13 -9.83 0.54
N GLY A 112 12.10 -10.46 -0.13
CA GLY A 112 13.43 -9.91 -0.41
C GLY A 112 14.22 -9.55 0.84
N ASP A 113 15.43 -9.04 0.65
CA ASP A 113 16.16 -8.36 1.70
C ASP A 113 15.72 -6.87 1.82
N PRO A 114 16.10 -6.14 2.88
CA PRO A 114 15.73 -4.73 3.04
C PRO A 114 16.18 -3.83 1.88
N ALA A 115 17.30 -4.13 1.22
CA ALA A 115 17.82 -3.32 0.12
C ALA A 115 16.96 -3.49 -1.14
N LEU A 116 16.57 -4.72 -1.45
CA LEU A 116 15.66 -5.03 -2.55
C LEU A 116 14.28 -4.43 -2.31
N ARG A 117 13.73 -4.54 -1.09
CA ARG A 117 12.45 -3.87 -0.75
C ARG A 117 12.53 -2.37 -0.96
N HIS A 118 13.63 -1.73 -0.60
CA HIS A 118 13.81 -0.30 -0.82
C HIS A 118 13.81 0.05 -2.31
N GLN A 119 14.57 -0.68 -3.13
CA GLN A 119 14.64 -0.49 -4.58
C GLN A 119 13.28 -0.70 -5.25
N ASN A 120 12.60 -1.81 -4.92
CA ASN A 120 11.27 -2.11 -5.44
C ASN A 120 10.26 -1.02 -5.06
N SER A 121 10.32 -0.51 -3.84
CA SER A 121 9.44 0.58 -3.40
C SER A 121 9.62 1.85 -4.21
N GLN A 122 10.86 2.21 -4.57
CA GLN A 122 11.15 3.36 -5.42
C GLN A 122 10.64 3.14 -6.85
N ALA A 123 10.86 1.96 -7.42
CA ALA A 123 10.38 1.63 -8.76
C ALA A 123 8.84 1.62 -8.83
N CYS A 124 8.17 0.99 -7.88
CA CYS A 124 6.71 0.95 -7.80
C CYS A 124 6.12 2.34 -7.61
N ALA A 125 6.73 3.20 -6.80
CA ALA A 125 6.26 4.57 -6.62
C ALA A 125 6.31 5.36 -7.92
N LYS A 126 7.39 5.24 -8.71
CA LYS A 126 7.48 5.87 -10.03
C LYS A 126 6.39 5.37 -10.96
N LEU A 127 6.30 4.05 -11.14
CA LEU A 127 5.28 3.42 -12.00
C LEU A 127 3.86 3.81 -11.60
N PHE A 128 3.57 3.82 -10.30
CA PHE A 128 2.25 4.15 -9.79
C PHE A 128 1.94 5.65 -9.98
N CYS A 129 2.87 6.53 -9.58
CA CYS A 129 2.69 7.98 -9.70
C CYS A 129 2.64 8.46 -11.15
N GLU A 130 3.40 7.88 -12.07
CA GLU A 130 3.31 8.22 -13.50
C GLU A 130 1.88 8.03 -14.05
N GLY A 131 1.13 7.07 -13.50
CA GLY A 131 -0.27 6.84 -13.88
C GLY A 131 -1.30 7.75 -13.20
N ILE A 132 -0.99 8.28 -12.00
CA ILE A 132 -2.01 8.91 -11.12
C ILE A 132 -1.70 10.34 -10.66
N TRP A 133 -0.46 10.79 -10.80
CA TRP A 133 -0.05 12.09 -10.31
C TRP A 133 -0.46 13.20 -11.29
N SER A 134 -1.07 14.25 -10.76
CA SER A 134 -1.49 15.43 -11.53
C SER A 134 -0.33 16.39 -11.86
N GLY A 135 0.86 16.18 -11.29
CA GLY A 135 2.05 16.95 -11.59
C GLY A 135 2.56 16.68 -13.00
N LYS A 136 3.08 17.71 -13.68
CA LYS A 136 3.83 17.51 -14.92
C LYS A 136 5.18 16.90 -14.56
N LEU A 137 5.55 15.79 -15.20
CA LEU A 137 6.92 15.26 -15.21
C LEU A 137 7.91 16.30 -15.74
#